data_AF-A0A2K3E859-F1
#
_entry.id   AF-A0A2K3E859-F1
#
_cell.length_a   1.000
_cell.length_b   1.000
_cell.length_c   1.000
_cell.angle_alpha   90.00
_cell.angle_beta   90.00
_cell.angle_gamma   90.00
#
_symmetry.space_group_name_H-M   'P 1'
#
loop_
_entity.id
_entity.type
_entity.pdbx_description
1 polymer ?
#
loop_
_entity_poly.entity_id
_entity_poly.type
_entity_poly.pdbx_seq_one_letter_code
_entity_poly.pdbx_strand_id
1 'polypeptide(L)'
;MLSARKPPPPPTAATAAERRRLTPLAHKPEVLAPVGGWPQLRAAVENGADAVYFGLEDFNARARAANFTLEELPAVMSYLHARGVKGFIALNVLVFDEELAAVEERVRAMAAAGVDAVIVQDWGVVELMRRVAPGLPVHGSTQMSITSGEGAAWVAGLGVERVVVGRELSVREIAKVRDAVPGTEVEAFVHGALCVSYSGQCFSSEAWGGRSANRGQCAQACRLPYGLLVDGLLRELGDVSYLLSPQDLMAVEQVPDLIAAGVSCFKIEGRLKGPEYVALTTQEVSGRVGEPLTLTLRALDTPGASSPSSPSGTGCTAASASTSVLLAAASKRPLTAEEVAKGLGPNLGDPTLVVPPGGLDVSGLELEAGLFLPASELKAVRRAAVEALLAARAAAALRTAHGMAPGPLLPQLLAAAAAEPAPPQALALVRSLACTGPVLPSGAARAPEAEAEAGGGGGAGAGAGAGVFFLRDLLRAGVRTLRLELVDEAPQAVAPLLEGYRDVVLGRRGPGDLWRWLATLTDANGAAHGVDAGSLQPARERARGDMKPTAAALKQQQQQQGEKGREAAGSARR
;
A
#
# COMPACT_ATOMS: atom_id res chain seq x y z
N MET A 1 -6.92 -24.90 -30.01
CA MET A 1 -6.40 -23.72 -30.75
C MET A 1 -6.75 -22.46 -29.97
N LEU A 2 -5.84 -21.99 -29.11
CA LEU A 2 -6.03 -20.72 -28.39
C LEU A 2 -5.37 -19.63 -29.23
N SER A 3 -6.20 -18.87 -29.94
CA SER A 3 -5.78 -17.71 -30.71
C SER A 3 -5.13 -16.69 -29.77
N ALA A 4 -3.89 -16.30 -30.07
CA ALA A 4 -3.20 -15.21 -29.41
C ALA A 4 -4.04 -13.94 -29.57
N ARG A 5 -4.70 -13.50 -28.50
CA ARG A 5 -5.38 -12.20 -28.49
C ARG A 5 -4.28 -11.14 -28.62
N LYS A 6 -4.30 -10.43 -29.75
CA LYS A 6 -3.49 -9.23 -30.00
C LYS A 6 -3.69 -8.27 -28.82
N PRO A 7 -2.63 -7.58 -28.33
CA PRO A 7 -2.80 -6.51 -27.36
C PRO A 7 -3.82 -5.48 -27.87
N PRO A 8 -4.65 -4.89 -26.99
CA PRO A 8 -5.60 -3.87 -27.42
C PRO A 8 -4.85 -2.71 -28.08
N PRO A 9 -5.39 -2.12 -29.17
CA PRO A 9 -4.78 -0.94 -29.77
C PRO A 9 -4.72 0.20 -28.73
N PRO A 10 -3.74 1.11 -28.84
CA PRO A 10 -3.73 2.31 -28.01
C PRO A 10 -5.07 3.03 -28.17
N PRO A 11 -5.63 3.59 -27.08
CA PRO A 11 -6.91 4.28 -27.15
C PRO A 11 -6.85 5.38 -28.21
N THR A 12 -7.85 5.39 -29.10
CA THR A 12 -7.97 6.39 -30.16
C THR A 12 -8.14 7.79 -29.56
N ALA A 13 -7.58 8.79 -30.25
CA ALA A 13 -7.52 10.19 -29.83
C ALA A 13 -8.87 10.94 -29.75
N ALA A 14 -10.00 10.23 -29.62
CA ALA A 14 -11.32 10.82 -29.46
C ALA A 14 -11.81 10.62 -28.02
N THR A 15 -12.24 11.74 -27.40
CA THR A 15 -12.72 11.94 -26.01
C THR A 15 -11.71 12.48 -24.98
N ALA A 16 -10.77 13.34 -25.42
CA ALA A 16 -10.03 14.23 -24.51
C ALA A 16 -10.89 15.41 -23.97
N ALA A 17 -11.97 15.77 -24.66
CA ALA A 17 -12.77 16.97 -24.35
C ALA A 17 -13.84 16.79 -23.24
N GLU A 18 -14.12 15.57 -22.79
CA GLU A 18 -15.14 15.27 -21.76
C GLU A 18 -14.57 14.82 -20.42
N ARG A 19 -13.25 14.76 -20.26
CA ARG A 19 -12.63 14.41 -18.98
C ARG A 19 -12.67 15.62 -18.04
N ARG A 20 -13.69 15.58 -17.19
CA ARG A 20 -13.78 16.06 -15.81
C ARG A 20 -12.93 17.29 -15.45
N ARG A 21 -13.66 18.33 -15.02
CA ARG A 21 -13.18 19.43 -14.18
C ARG A 21 -12.10 18.93 -13.21
N LEU A 22 -10.85 19.31 -13.46
CA LEU A 22 -9.76 19.14 -12.50
C LEU A 22 -9.98 20.19 -11.42
N THR A 23 -10.27 19.73 -10.20
CA THR A 23 -10.28 20.60 -9.02
C THR A 23 -8.84 21.11 -8.82
N PRO A 24 -8.61 22.39 -8.48
CA PRO A 24 -7.27 22.90 -8.20
C PRO A 24 -6.58 22.04 -7.14
N LEU A 25 -5.31 21.74 -7.35
CA LEU A 25 -4.49 21.00 -6.39
C LEU A 25 -4.30 21.84 -5.14
N ALA A 26 -4.63 21.28 -3.97
CA ALA A 26 -4.29 21.90 -2.71
C ALA A 26 -2.77 21.88 -2.46
N HIS A 27 -2.09 20.78 -2.81
CA HIS A 27 -0.64 20.60 -2.67
C HIS A 27 -0.06 19.64 -3.72
N LYS A 28 1.20 19.88 -4.13
CA LYS A 28 2.01 19.01 -5.00
C LYS A 28 2.33 17.69 -4.26
N PRO A 29 2.11 16.50 -4.86
CA PRO A 29 2.49 15.24 -4.22
C PRO A 29 4.00 15.11 -4.02
N GLU A 30 4.40 14.50 -2.91
CA GLU A 30 5.81 14.19 -2.58
C GLU A 30 6.35 13.05 -3.47
N VAL A 31 7.55 13.19 -4.02
CA VAL A 31 8.26 12.10 -4.70
C VAL A 31 9.16 11.37 -3.70
N LEU A 32 8.78 10.13 -3.38
CA LEU A 32 9.48 9.27 -2.44
C LEU A 32 10.34 8.22 -3.16
N ALA A 33 11.67 8.35 -3.02
CA ALA A 33 12.64 7.43 -3.60
C ALA A 33 13.14 6.38 -2.57
N PRO A 34 12.87 5.08 -2.78
CA PRO A 34 13.55 4.03 -2.03
C PRO A 34 15.05 3.99 -2.33
N VAL A 35 15.90 3.93 -1.31
CA VAL A 35 17.36 3.90 -1.49
C VAL A 35 18.00 2.73 -0.74
N GLY A 36 18.97 2.09 -1.40
CA GLY A 36 19.65 0.90 -0.87
C GLY A 36 20.90 1.20 -0.06
N GLY A 37 21.48 2.39 -0.22
CA GLY A 37 22.73 2.83 0.41
C GLY A 37 23.16 4.20 -0.13
N TRP A 38 24.35 4.67 0.24
CA TRP A 38 24.87 6.00 -0.11
C TRP A 38 24.82 6.37 -1.60
N PRO A 39 25.20 5.48 -2.56
CA PRO A 39 25.14 5.84 -3.98
C PRO A 39 23.72 6.16 -4.45
N GLN A 40 22.74 5.31 -4.11
CA GLN A 40 21.33 5.52 -4.44
C GLN A 40 20.76 6.74 -3.72
N LEU A 41 21.18 6.98 -2.48
CA LEU A 41 20.75 8.14 -1.69
C LEU A 41 21.19 9.45 -2.35
N ARG A 42 22.47 9.57 -2.73
CA ARG A 42 22.96 10.75 -3.45
C ARG A 42 22.23 10.92 -4.79
N ALA A 43 22.07 9.84 -5.54
CA ALA A 43 21.37 9.85 -6.81
C ALA A 43 19.91 10.33 -6.69
N ALA A 44 19.16 9.87 -5.69
CA ALA A 44 17.78 10.31 -5.46
C ALA A 44 17.72 11.82 -5.14
N VAL A 45 18.55 12.28 -4.21
CA VAL A 45 18.55 13.67 -3.75
C VAL A 45 18.96 14.63 -4.85
N GLU A 46 19.99 14.30 -5.62
CA GLU A 46 20.49 15.14 -6.73
C GLU A 46 19.52 15.18 -7.92
N ASN A 47 18.52 14.30 -7.98
CA ASN A 47 17.56 14.20 -9.08
C ASN A 47 16.11 14.56 -8.66
N GLY A 48 15.95 15.27 -7.53
CA GLY A 48 14.68 15.89 -7.16
C GLY A 48 13.73 15.02 -6.35
N ALA A 49 14.25 14.07 -5.55
CA ALA A 49 13.43 13.41 -4.54
C ALA A 49 13.09 14.38 -3.40
N ASP A 50 11.81 14.47 -3.03
CA ASP A 50 11.35 15.23 -1.86
C ASP A 50 11.57 14.44 -0.56
N ALA A 51 11.53 13.11 -0.66
CA ALA A 51 11.79 12.20 0.44
C ALA A 51 12.51 10.94 -0.05
N VAL A 52 13.26 10.30 0.84
CA VAL A 52 13.82 8.97 0.64
C VAL A 52 13.31 8.01 1.71
N TYR A 53 13.20 6.72 1.38
CA TYR A 53 13.10 5.70 2.42
C TYR A 53 14.13 4.58 2.26
N PHE A 54 14.62 4.10 3.39
CA PHE A 54 15.64 3.06 3.47
C PHE A 54 15.35 2.12 4.63
N GLY A 55 16.10 1.02 4.72
CA GLY A 55 16.04 0.12 5.87
C GLY A 55 17.37 0.13 6.62
N LEU A 56 17.31 -0.21 7.91
CA LEU A 56 18.49 -0.61 8.65
C LEU A 56 18.91 -2.04 8.27
N GLU A 57 19.95 -2.57 8.89
CA GLU A 57 20.41 -3.94 8.61
C GLU A 57 19.37 -5.02 8.97
N ASP A 58 18.49 -4.72 9.93
CA ASP A 58 17.44 -5.60 10.44
C ASP A 58 16.01 -5.07 10.23
N PHE A 59 15.02 -5.91 10.57
CA PHE A 59 13.59 -5.60 10.65
C PHE A 59 12.94 -4.91 9.44
N ASN A 60 13.38 -5.21 8.22
CA ASN A 60 12.80 -4.62 7.01
C ASN A 60 12.66 -5.63 5.87
N ALA A 61 11.72 -5.34 4.97
CA ALA A 61 11.33 -6.27 3.91
C ALA A 61 12.36 -6.41 2.75
N ARG A 62 13.57 -5.85 2.87
CA ARG A 62 14.67 -6.05 1.90
C ARG A 62 16.01 -6.23 2.62
N ALA A 63 16.12 -7.28 3.43
CA ALA A 63 17.34 -7.68 4.13
C ALA A 63 18.57 -7.96 3.21
N ARG A 64 18.38 -7.97 1.87
CA ARG A 64 19.45 -8.16 0.88
C ARG A 64 19.97 -6.84 0.27
N ALA A 65 19.32 -5.71 0.54
CA ALA A 65 19.89 -4.41 0.17
C ALA A 65 21.14 -4.13 1.02
N ALA A 66 21.98 -3.18 0.60
CA ALA A 66 23.17 -2.82 1.38
C ALA A 66 22.77 -2.32 2.78
N ASN A 67 21.70 -1.51 2.83
CA ASN A 67 21.15 -0.91 4.04
C ASN A 67 22.16 0.01 4.74
N PHE A 68 21.68 0.78 5.72
CA PHE A 68 22.51 1.60 6.57
C PHE A 68 22.63 0.96 7.95
N THR A 69 23.77 1.14 8.61
CA THR A 69 23.91 0.72 10.01
C THR A 69 23.25 1.75 10.94
N LEU A 70 23.06 1.37 12.21
CA LEU A 70 22.51 2.28 13.21
C LEU A 70 23.44 3.46 13.49
N GLU A 71 24.75 3.25 13.40
CA GLU A 71 25.81 4.24 13.59
C GLU A 71 25.86 5.26 12.44
N GLU A 72 25.54 4.84 11.21
CA GLU A 72 25.49 5.73 10.05
C GLU A 72 24.26 6.65 10.07
N LEU A 73 23.21 6.28 10.80
CA LEU A 73 21.91 6.93 10.74
C LEU A 73 21.96 8.45 11.01
N PRO A 74 22.67 8.97 12.04
CA PRO A 74 22.77 10.41 12.25
C PRO A 74 23.41 11.17 11.07
N ALA A 75 24.41 10.57 10.42
CA ALA A 75 25.07 11.18 9.26
C ALA A 75 24.16 11.18 8.02
N VAL A 76 23.37 10.11 7.84
CA VAL A 76 22.36 10.02 6.78
C VAL A 76 21.29 11.10 6.94
N MET A 77 20.69 11.20 8.13
CA MET A 77 19.65 12.20 8.39
C MET A 77 20.17 13.63 8.27
N SER A 78 21.39 13.90 8.78
CA SER A 78 22.04 15.21 8.62
C SER A 78 22.26 15.57 7.14
N TYR A 79 22.68 14.62 6.31
CA TYR A 79 22.85 14.85 4.87
C TYR A 79 21.52 15.21 4.17
N LEU A 80 20.43 14.52 4.53
CA LEU A 80 19.10 14.69 3.95
C LEU A 80 18.49 16.04 4.36
N HIS A 81 18.46 16.33 5.65
CA HIS A 81 17.89 17.57 6.19
C HIS A 81 18.65 18.81 5.73
N ALA A 82 19.97 18.74 5.57
CA ALA A 82 20.77 19.83 4.99
C ALA A 82 20.39 20.17 3.54
N ARG A 83 19.63 19.30 2.87
CA ARG A 83 19.15 19.47 1.49
C ARG A 83 17.63 19.58 1.40
N GLY A 84 16.94 19.69 2.54
CA GLY A 84 15.47 19.78 2.59
C GLY A 84 14.76 18.49 2.18
N VAL A 85 15.45 17.35 2.17
CA VAL A 85 14.86 16.04 1.84
C VAL A 85 14.51 15.31 3.13
N LYS A 86 13.34 14.69 3.18
CA LYS A 86 12.90 13.87 4.33
C LYS A 86 13.49 12.45 4.26
N GLY A 87 13.76 11.86 5.42
CA GLY A 87 14.23 10.47 5.55
C GLY A 87 13.25 9.60 6.32
N PHE A 88 12.72 8.57 5.66
CA PHE A 88 11.84 7.57 6.27
C PHE A 88 12.55 6.23 6.43
N ILE A 89 12.24 5.49 7.49
CA ILE A 89 12.80 4.15 7.72
C ILE A 89 11.75 3.06 7.58
N ALA A 90 12.09 2.00 6.88
CA ALA A 90 11.31 0.78 6.80
C ALA A 90 11.54 -0.08 8.05
N LEU A 91 10.48 -0.26 8.84
CA LEU A 91 10.36 -1.23 9.94
C LEU A 91 9.15 -2.14 9.64
N ASN A 92 9.13 -2.66 8.42
CA ASN A 92 7.95 -3.22 7.77
C ASN A 92 8.01 -4.75 7.68
N VAL A 93 8.24 -5.40 8.80
CA VAL A 93 8.12 -6.87 8.91
C VAL A 93 7.30 -7.21 10.14
N LEU A 94 6.79 -8.43 10.20
CA LEU A 94 6.24 -9.00 11.43
C LEU A 94 7.36 -9.20 12.45
N VAL A 95 7.09 -8.93 13.72
CA VAL A 95 8.07 -8.98 14.81
C VAL A 95 7.65 -10.06 15.81
N PHE A 96 8.58 -10.88 16.27
CA PHE A 96 8.33 -11.86 17.33
C PHE A 96 8.57 -11.26 18.71
N ASP A 97 7.96 -11.86 19.73
CA ASP A 97 8.01 -11.37 21.12
C ASP A 97 9.45 -11.19 21.62
N GLU A 98 10.35 -12.12 21.29
CA GLU A 98 11.76 -12.05 21.69
C GLU A 98 12.53 -10.93 20.97
N GLU A 99 12.00 -10.42 19.86
CA GLU A 99 12.59 -9.36 19.06
C GLU A 99 12.13 -7.95 19.51
N LEU A 100 11.08 -7.85 20.32
CA LEU A 100 10.47 -6.56 20.73
C LEU A 100 11.47 -5.63 21.43
N ALA A 101 12.33 -6.16 22.29
CA ALA A 101 13.34 -5.36 22.98
C ALA A 101 14.34 -4.72 22.00
N ALA A 102 14.77 -5.48 20.99
CA ALA A 102 15.64 -4.97 19.94
C ALA A 102 14.90 -3.91 19.11
N VAL A 103 13.65 -4.17 18.73
CA VAL A 103 12.83 -3.19 17.98
C VAL A 103 12.65 -1.89 18.75
N GLU A 104 12.40 -1.94 20.06
CA GLU A 104 12.31 -0.75 20.90
C GLU A 104 13.61 0.08 20.88
N GLU A 105 14.77 -0.57 21.00
CA GLU A 105 16.07 0.08 20.89
C GLU A 105 16.22 0.82 19.55
N ARG A 106 15.86 0.16 18.44
CA ARG A 106 15.92 0.77 17.10
C ARG A 106 14.98 1.98 17.03
N VAL A 107 13.73 1.87 17.48
CA VAL A 107 12.76 2.98 17.45
C VAL A 107 13.29 4.19 18.22
N ARG A 108 13.88 3.99 19.41
CA ARG A 108 14.47 5.08 20.20
C ARG A 108 15.63 5.75 19.47
N ALA A 109 16.49 4.97 18.84
CA ALA A 109 17.60 5.50 18.05
C ALA A 109 17.12 6.25 16.79
N MET A 110 16.06 5.77 16.11
CA MET A 110 15.44 6.48 14.98
C MET A 110 14.90 7.84 15.41
N ALA A 111 14.19 7.91 16.54
CA ALA A 111 13.68 9.16 17.09
C ALA A 111 14.82 10.12 17.44
N ALA A 112 15.89 9.64 18.08
CA ALA A 112 17.05 10.45 18.45
C ALA A 112 17.83 10.98 17.23
N ALA A 113 17.86 10.24 16.13
CA ALA A 113 18.51 10.66 14.89
C ALA A 113 17.68 11.62 14.03
N GLY A 114 16.43 11.92 14.43
CA GLY A 114 15.55 12.83 13.71
C GLY A 114 14.91 12.21 12.47
N VAL A 115 14.66 10.90 12.45
CA VAL A 115 13.92 10.24 11.37
C VAL A 115 12.54 10.89 11.21
N ASP A 116 12.15 11.20 9.97
CA ASP A 116 10.91 11.94 9.70
C ASP A 116 9.65 11.05 9.79
N ALA A 117 9.78 9.75 9.50
CA ALA A 117 8.71 8.77 9.69
C ALA A 117 9.22 7.33 9.65
N VAL A 118 8.48 6.39 10.25
CA VAL A 118 8.74 4.94 10.14
C VAL A 118 7.58 4.25 9.42
N ILE A 119 7.91 3.44 8.41
CA ILE A 119 6.96 2.65 7.63
C ILE A 119 6.82 1.28 8.29
N VAL A 120 5.65 1.00 8.87
CA VAL A 120 5.42 -0.16 9.76
C VAL A 120 4.39 -1.12 9.18
N GLN A 121 4.61 -2.42 9.37
CA GLN A 121 3.62 -3.48 9.08
C GLN A 121 2.88 -3.91 10.35
N ASP A 122 3.63 -4.18 11.41
CA ASP A 122 3.11 -4.81 12.61
C ASP A 122 2.41 -3.78 13.50
N TRP A 123 1.13 -3.99 13.79
CA TRP A 123 0.33 -3.06 14.59
C TRP A 123 0.78 -3.02 16.06
N GLY A 124 1.40 -4.10 16.58
CA GLY A 124 2.03 -4.11 17.89
C GLY A 124 3.25 -3.19 17.94
N VAL A 125 3.97 -3.06 16.84
CA VAL A 125 5.07 -2.09 16.69
C VAL A 125 4.53 -0.66 16.62
N VAL A 126 3.41 -0.41 15.95
CA VAL A 126 2.75 0.92 15.97
C VAL A 126 2.45 1.33 17.42
N GLU A 127 1.86 0.43 18.19
CA GLU A 127 1.51 0.67 19.59
C GLU A 127 2.76 0.81 20.50
N LEU A 128 3.83 0.05 20.24
CA LEU A 128 5.13 0.23 20.89
C LEU A 128 5.70 1.64 20.61
N MET A 129 5.73 2.07 19.35
CA MET A 129 6.24 3.38 18.94
C MET A 129 5.50 4.52 19.63
N ARG A 130 4.15 4.45 19.71
CA ARG A 130 3.34 5.44 20.42
C ARG A 130 3.73 5.59 21.89
N ARG A 131 4.18 4.51 22.55
CA ARG A 131 4.63 4.56 23.93
C ARG A 131 6.05 5.10 24.08
N VAL A 132 6.98 4.66 23.22
CA VAL A 132 8.42 4.91 23.42
C VAL A 132 8.97 6.11 22.67
N ALA A 133 8.29 6.51 21.58
CA ALA A 133 8.63 7.63 20.71
C ALA A 133 7.35 8.29 20.13
N PRO A 134 6.45 8.85 20.96
CA PRO A 134 5.15 9.38 20.53
C PRO A 134 5.24 10.51 19.49
N GLY A 135 6.38 11.19 19.38
CA GLY A 135 6.60 12.26 18.40
C GLY A 135 7.18 11.79 17.06
N LEU A 136 7.44 10.49 16.89
CA LEU A 136 7.97 9.92 15.65
C LEU A 136 6.81 9.44 14.76
N PRO A 137 6.57 10.08 13.60
CA PRO A 137 5.47 9.72 12.72
C PRO A 137 5.51 8.26 12.24
N VAL A 138 4.32 7.68 12.06
CA VAL A 138 4.15 6.31 11.58
C VAL A 138 3.40 6.34 10.25
N HIS A 139 3.91 5.60 9.28
CA HIS A 139 3.27 5.33 7.99
C HIS A 139 2.85 3.85 7.92
N GLY A 140 1.60 3.58 7.55
CA GLY A 140 1.08 2.24 7.35
C GLY A 140 1.63 1.62 6.08
N SER A 141 2.42 0.55 6.21
CA SER A 141 3.08 -0.11 5.08
C SER A 141 2.08 -0.79 4.14
N THR A 142 2.44 -0.90 2.86
CA THR A 142 1.73 -1.77 1.90
C THR A 142 1.64 -3.22 2.41
N GLN A 143 2.55 -3.63 3.31
CA GLN A 143 2.49 -4.96 3.93
C GLN A 143 1.32 -5.16 4.91
N MET A 144 0.59 -4.10 5.25
CA MET A 144 -0.68 -4.20 5.98
C MET A 144 -1.87 -4.55 5.06
N SER A 145 -1.62 -4.76 3.76
CA SER A 145 -2.63 -5.13 2.75
C SER A 145 -3.79 -4.12 2.67
N ILE A 146 -3.42 -2.84 2.62
CA ILE A 146 -4.38 -1.73 2.53
C ILE A 146 -4.92 -1.65 1.10
N THR A 147 -6.03 -2.34 0.85
CA THR A 147 -6.64 -2.48 -0.49
C THR A 147 -8.08 -1.96 -0.59
N SER A 148 -8.61 -1.39 0.51
CA SER A 148 -9.96 -0.81 0.55
C SER A 148 -10.01 0.43 1.45
N GLY A 149 -11.09 1.21 1.32
CA GLY A 149 -11.32 2.38 2.19
C GLY A 149 -11.52 2.00 3.65
N GLU A 150 -12.17 0.87 3.93
CA GLU A 150 -12.36 0.33 5.27
C GLU A 150 -11.02 -0.08 5.90
N GLY A 151 -10.16 -0.76 5.14
CA GLY A 151 -8.81 -1.11 5.59
C GLY A 151 -7.97 0.14 5.88
N ALA A 152 -8.04 1.14 4.99
CA ALA A 152 -7.34 2.41 5.21
C ALA A 152 -7.87 3.16 6.44
N ALA A 153 -9.18 3.21 6.65
CA ALA A 153 -9.79 3.85 7.82
C ALA A 153 -9.42 3.15 9.13
N TRP A 154 -9.35 1.81 9.13
CA TRP A 154 -8.88 1.06 10.29
C TRP A 154 -7.42 1.38 10.62
N VAL A 155 -6.54 1.36 9.61
CA VAL A 155 -5.11 1.69 9.80
C VAL A 155 -4.94 3.15 10.24
N ALA A 156 -5.68 4.08 9.65
CA ALA A 156 -5.71 5.48 10.08
C ALA A 156 -6.14 5.63 11.55
N GLY A 157 -7.08 4.80 12.02
CA GLY A 157 -7.50 4.73 13.42
C GLY A 157 -6.40 4.33 14.41
N LEU A 158 -5.30 3.72 13.94
CA LEU A 158 -4.10 3.44 14.74
C LEU A 158 -3.24 4.71 14.95
N GLY A 159 -3.59 5.81 14.29
CA GLY A 159 -2.89 7.10 14.32
C GLY A 159 -1.67 7.16 13.40
N VAL A 160 -1.71 6.48 12.26
CA VAL A 160 -0.71 6.69 11.20
C VAL A 160 -1.02 8.00 10.46
N GLU A 161 0.02 8.68 10.00
CA GLU A 161 -0.12 9.93 9.24
C GLU A 161 -0.31 9.67 7.74
N ARG A 162 0.14 8.50 7.28
CA ARG A 162 0.10 8.09 5.88
C ARG A 162 -0.24 6.60 5.74
N VAL A 163 -1.05 6.26 4.75
CA VAL A 163 -1.34 4.89 4.34
C VAL A 163 -0.75 4.61 2.96
N VAL A 164 0.02 3.52 2.85
CA VAL A 164 0.59 3.08 1.57
C VAL A 164 -0.32 2.01 0.97
N VAL A 165 -1.02 2.34 -0.11
CA VAL A 165 -2.00 1.44 -0.73
C VAL A 165 -1.35 0.31 -1.54
N GLY A 166 -2.07 -0.80 -1.67
CA GLY A 166 -1.70 -1.93 -2.52
C GLY A 166 -1.44 -1.53 -3.98
N ARG A 167 -0.50 -2.22 -4.63
CA ARG A 167 -0.11 -1.97 -6.03
C ARG A 167 -1.12 -2.51 -7.05
N GLU A 168 -2.05 -3.31 -6.55
CA GLU A 168 -3.15 -3.95 -7.28
C GLU A 168 -4.38 -3.04 -7.44
N LEU A 169 -4.40 -1.86 -6.79
CA LEU A 169 -5.55 -0.94 -6.83
C LEU A 169 -5.58 -0.12 -8.12
N SER A 170 -6.77 0.02 -8.69
CA SER A 170 -7.05 1.01 -9.73
C SER A 170 -7.12 2.43 -9.17
N VAL A 171 -6.90 3.45 -10.01
CA VAL A 171 -7.03 4.87 -9.60
C VAL A 171 -8.40 5.16 -8.98
N ARG A 172 -9.47 4.52 -9.48
CA ARG A 172 -10.82 4.65 -8.91
C ARG A 172 -10.91 4.10 -7.49
N GLU A 173 -10.23 3.00 -7.20
CA GLU A 173 -10.20 2.42 -5.85
C GLU A 173 -9.33 3.25 -4.92
N ILE A 174 -8.22 3.80 -5.41
CA ILE A 174 -7.37 4.75 -4.67
C ILE A 174 -8.18 6.00 -4.28
N ALA A 175 -9.01 6.54 -5.19
CA ALA A 175 -9.89 7.66 -4.88
C ALA A 175 -10.88 7.32 -3.74
N LYS A 176 -11.46 6.11 -3.75
CA LYS A 176 -12.34 5.65 -2.64
C LYS A 176 -11.59 5.52 -1.33
N VAL A 177 -10.34 5.05 -1.37
CA VAL A 177 -9.46 5.00 -0.19
C VAL A 177 -9.28 6.42 0.35
N ARG A 178 -8.90 7.37 -0.50
CA ARG A 178 -8.73 8.77 -0.13
C ARG A 178 -10.00 9.39 0.45
N ASP A 179 -11.17 9.10 -0.11
CA ASP A 179 -12.45 9.58 0.42
C ASP A 179 -12.74 9.04 1.83
N ALA A 180 -12.31 7.82 2.15
CA ALA A 180 -12.49 7.20 3.45
C ALA A 180 -11.56 7.75 4.55
N VAL A 181 -10.41 8.35 4.18
CA VAL A 181 -9.42 8.87 5.12
C VAL A 181 -9.03 10.34 4.84
N PRO A 182 -9.97 11.29 4.99
CA PRO A 182 -9.73 12.66 4.53
C PRO A 182 -8.59 13.42 5.23
N GLY A 183 -8.22 12.99 6.44
CA GLY A 183 -7.13 13.55 7.24
C GLY A 183 -5.83 12.73 7.25
N THR A 184 -5.73 11.67 6.44
CA THR A 184 -4.54 10.81 6.35
C THR A 184 -4.00 10.87 4.93
N GLU A 185 -2.68 10.98 4.79
CA GLU A 185 -2.03 10.98 3.48
C GLU A 185 -2.15 9.61 2.80
N VAL A 186 -2.30 9.62 1.48
CA VAL A 186 -2.31 8.40 0.67
C VAL A 186 -1.06 8.35 -0.19
N GLU A 187 -0.27 7.29 -0.04
CA GLU A 187 0.92 7.02 -0.85
C GLU A 187 0.63 5.90 -1.86
N ALA A 188 0.93 6.15 -3.14
CA ALA A 188 0.77 5.18 -4.21
C ALA A 188 2.12 4.85 -4.88
N PHE A 189 2.30 3.57 -5.20
CA PHE A 189 3.47 3.10 -5.94
C PHE A 189 3.26 3.34 -7.44
N VAL A 190 4.16 4.08 -8.08
CA VAL A 190 3.99 4.52 -9.49
C VAL A 190 4.99 3.91 -10.46
N HIS A 191 6.12 3.37 -9.98
CA HIS A 191 7.12 2.78 -10.87
C HIS A 191 7.93 1.66 -10.22
N GLY A 192 8.06 0.54 -10.93
CA GLY A 192 8.99 -0.54 -10.63
C GLY A 192 8.34 -1.90 -10.37
N ALA A 193 9.06 -2.80 -9.71
CA ALA A 193 8.72 -4.23 -9.67
C ALA A 193 7.34 -4.54 -9.05
N LEU A 194 6.49 -5.28 -9.77
CA LEU A 194 5.24 -5.82 -9.22
C LEU A 194 5.44 -7.19 -8.55
N CYS A 195 4.55 -7.49 -7.60
CA CYS A 195 4.39 -8.81 -7.01
C CYS A 195 3.31 -9.59 -7.77
N VAL A 196 3.45 -10.91 -7.84
CA VAL A 196 2.42 -11.81 -8.40
C VAL A 196 1.29 -12.09 -7.40
N SER A 197 1.54 -11.83 -6.13
CA SER A 197 0.59 -11.99 -5.02
C SER A 197 0.10 -10.63 -4.54
N TYR A 198 -1.02 -10.61 -3.82
CA TYR A 198 -1.50 -9.45 -3.07
C TYR A 198 -0.38 -8.86 -2.20
N SER A 199 -0.34 -7.53 -2.13
CA SER A 199 0.75 -6.82 -1.48
C SER A 199 0.82 -7.19 0.00
N GLY A 200 1.99 -7.69 0.43
CA GLY A 200 2.23 -8.17 1.80
C GLY A 200 1.80 -9.61 2.10
N GLN A 201 1.26 -10.35 1.13
CA GLN A 201 0.67 -11.68 1.35
C GLN A 201 1.34 -12.78 0.51
N CYS A 202 2.64 -12.65 0.26
CA CYS A 202 3.37 -13.63 -0.55
C CYS A 202 4.02 -14.72 0.31
N PHE A 203 3.44 -15.92 0.32
CA PHE A 203 3.97 -17.10 1.04
C PHE A 203 4.81 -18.04 0.17
N SER A 204 4.82 -17.84 -1.15
CA SER A 204 5.46 -18.78 -2.09
C SER A 204 6.96 -18.97 -1.83
N SER A 205 7.66 -17.90 -1.46
CA SER A 205 9.10 -17.94 -1.16
C SER A 205 9.41 -18.82 0.06
N GLU A 206 8.54 -18.79 1.07
CA GLU A 206 8.67 -19.60 2.26
C GLU A 206 8.29 -21.05 1.98
N ALA A 207 7.12 -21.26 1.36
CA ALA A 207 6.60 -22.59 1.04
C ALA A 207 7.60 -23.43 0.21
N TRP A 208 8.33 -22.81 -0.73
CA TRP A 208 9.26 -23.54 -1.59
C TRP A 208 10.70 -23.56 -1.09
N GLY A 209 11.13 -22.48 -0.42
CA GLY A 209 12.54 -22.20 -0.13
C GLY A 209 12.87 -21.98 1.34
N GLY A 210 11.88 -21.94 2.23
CA GLY A 210 12.03 -21.60 3.64
C GLY A 210 12.43 -20.15 3.89
N ARG A 211 12.22 -19.24 2.92
CA ARG A 211 12.60 -17.83 3.02
C ARG A 211 11.36 -16.95 3.08
N SER A 212 11.06 -16.35 4.23
CA SER A 212 9.85 -15.53 4.37
C SER A 212 9.98 -14.22 3.59
N ALA A 213 9.11 -14.02 2.59
CA ALA A 213 9.06 -12.76 1.85
C ALA A 213 8.58 -11.61 2.74
N ASN A 214 7.71 -11.90 3.70
CA ASN A 214 7.14 -10.95 4.65
C ASN A 214 8.12 -10.56 5.77
N ARG A 215 9.24 -11.28 5.91
CA ARG A 215 10.39 -10.92 6.77
C ARG A 215 11.63 -10.51 5.96
N GLY A 216 11.42 -10.07 4.72
CA GLY A 216 12.47 -9.49 3.88
C GLY A 216 13.45 -10.47 3.24
N GLN A 217 13.18 -11.77 3.34
CA GLN A 217 14.04 -12.82 2.80
C GLN A 217 13.62 -13.33 1.41
N CYS A 218 12.67 -12.65 0.75
CA CYS A 218 12.08 -13.05 -0.52
C CYS A 218 13.12 -13.54 -1.54
N ALA A 219 12.99 -14.80 -1.96
CA ALA A 219 13.86 -15.46 -2.94
C ALA A 219 13.60 -15.01 -4.38
N GLN A 220 12.48 -14.29 -4.60
CA GLN A 220 11.95 -13.93 -5.92
C GLN A 220 11.67 -15.16 -6.78
N ALA A 221 11.07 -16.19 -6.18
CA ALA A 221 10.78 -17.45 -6.88
C ALA A 221 9.89 -17.24 -8.11
N CYS A 222 8.95 -16.30 -8.07
CA CYS A 222 8.14 -15.92 -9.23
C CYS A 222 8.95 -15.43 -10.45
N ARG A 223 10.23 -15.09 -10.28
CA ARG A 223 11.14 -14.65 -11.35
C ARG A 223 12.02 -15.77 -11.89
N LEU A 224 11.82 -17.00 -11.45
CA LEU A 224 12.47 -18.19 -12.03
C LEU A 224 11.78 -18.61 -13.34
N PRO A 225 12.49 -19.35 -14.20
CA PRO A 225 11.84 -19.99 -15.35
C PRO A 225 10.94 -21.14 -14.89
N TYR A 226 9.78 -21.30 -15.54
CA TYR A 226 8.80 -22.34 -15.25
C TYR A 226 8.34 -23.05 -16.53
N GLY A 227 8.19 -24.37 -16.46
CA GLY A 227 7.41 -25.14 -17.42
C GLY A 227 5.93 -25.15 -17.03
N LEU A 228 5.05 -25.38 -18.01
CA LEU A 228 3.60 -25.48 -17.79
C LEU A 228 3.13 -26.91 -18.02
N LEU A 229 2.49 -27.51 -17.03
CA LEU A 229 1.79 -28.79 -17.15
C LEU A 229 0.29 -28.53 -17.29
N VAL A 230 -0.35 -29.13 -18.30
CA VAL A 230 -1.81 -29.11 -18.49
C VAL A 230 -2.26 -30.57 -18.57
N ASP A 231 -3.15 -30.98 -17.66
CA ASP A 231 -3.64 -32.36 -17.56
C ASP A 231 -2.51 -33.41 -17.51
N GLY A 232 -1.43 -33.10 -16.80
CA GLY A 232 -0.25 -33.96 -16.66
C GLY A 232 0.71 -33.95 -17.85
N LEU A 233 0.40 -33.23 -18.94
CA LEU A 233 1.25 -33.13 -20.12
C LEU A 233 2.04 -31.81 -20.12
N LEU A 234 3.34 -31.91 -20.41
CA LEU A 234 4.19 -30.73 -20.58
C LEU A 234 3.75 -29.97 -21.84
N ARG A 235 3.39 -28.71 -21.64
CA ARG A 235 3.02 -27.81 -22.72
C ARG A 235 4.27 -27.10 -23.24
N GLU A 236 4.47 -27.15 -24.56
CA GLU A 236 5.51 -26.35 -25.20
C GLU A 236 5.15 -24.86 -25.19
N LEU A 237 6.10 -24.04 -24.73
CA LEU A 237 5.93 -22.60 -24.53
C LEU A 237 6.78 -21.74 -25.48
N GLY A 238 7.57 -22.37 -26.36
CA GLY A 238 8.54 -21.67 -27.20
C GLY A 238 9.51 -20.84 -26.34
N ASP A 239 9.65 -19.55 -26.66
CA ASP A 239 10.57 -18.62 -25.97
C ASP A 239 10.05 -18.10 -24.62
N VAL A 240 8.85 -18.52 -24.19
CA VAL A 240 8.25 -18.05 -22.94
C VAL A 240 8.76 -18.86 -21.76
N SER A 241 9.63 -18.27 -20.94
CA SER A 241 10.23 -18.94 -19.78
C SER A 241 9.73 -18.43 -18.43
N TYR A 242 9.35 -17.16 -18.28
CA TYR A 242 9.08 -16.52 -16.97
C TYR A 242 7.59 -16.33 -16.67
N LEU A 243 6.85 -17.44 -16.55
CA LEU A 243 5.38 -17.44 -16.49
C LEU A 243 4.78 -16.65 -15.31
N LEU A 244 5.49 -16.57 -14.19
CA LEU A 244 4.99 -15.92 -12.96
C LEU A 244 5.59 -14.52 -12.73
N SER A 245 6.49 -14.05 -13.61
CA SER A 245 7.16 -12.77 -13.41
C SER A 245 6.36 -11.65 -14.05
N PRO A 246 5.72 -10.77 -13.26
CA PRO A 246 5.12 -9.59 -13.83
C PRO A 246 6.20 -8.65 -14.37
N GLN A 247 5.82 -7.84 -15.36
CA GLN A 247 6.62 -6.69 -15.78
C GLN A 247 6.58 -5.62 -14.68
N ASP A 248 7.55 -4.70 -14.73
CA ASP A 248 7.56 -3.55 -13.82
C ASP A 248 6.35 -2.64 -14.13
N LEU A 249 5.73 -2.09 -13.09
CA LEU A 249 4.72 -1.06 -13.20
C LEU A 249 5.35 0.21 -13.78
N MET A 250 4.63 0.83 -14.71
CA MET A 250 4.94 2.16 -15.22
C MET A 250 3.61 2.94 -15.21
N ALA A 251 3.38 3.67 -14.11
CA ALA A 251 2.17 4.47 -13.92
C ALA A 251 2.37 5.95 -14.26
N VAL A 252 3.44 6.26 -15.01
CA VAL A 252 3.89 7.64 -15.22
C VAL A 252 2.88 8.48 -16.02
N GLU A 253 2.10 7.81 -16.89
CA GLU A 253 1.00 8.41 -17.65
C GLU A 253 -0.24 8.64 -16.78
N GLN A 254 -0.38 7.89 -15.68
CA GLN A 254 -1.51 7.96 -14.76
C GLN A 254 -1.25 8.97 -13.63
N VAL A 255 -0.08 9.60 -13.57
CA VAL A 255 0.26 10.65 -12.58
C VAL A 255 -0.84 11.73 -12.48
N PRO A 256 -1.35 12.31 -13.59
CA PRO A 256 -2.44 13.30 -13.51
C PRO A 256 -3.72 12.76 -12.88
N ASP A 257 -4.09 11.52 -13.18
CA ASP A 257 -5.29 10.88 -12.64
C ASP A 257 -5.11 10.53 -11.15
N LEU A 258 -3.90 10.14 -10.72
CA LEU A 258 -3.57 9.87 -9.33
C LEU A 258 -3.52 11.16 -8.49
N ILE A 259 -2.97 12.23 -9.06
CA ILE A 259 -3.04 13.60 -8.54
C ILE A 259 -4.51 13.98 -8.29
N ALA A 260 -5.37 13.80 -9.31
CA ALA A 260 -6.79 14.09 -9.20
C ALA A 260 -7.53 13.18 -8.20
N ALA A 261 -7.03 11.96 -7.97
CA ALA A 261 -7.53 11.04 -6.95
C ALA A 261 -7.08 11.43 -5.53
N GLY A 262 -6.28 12.48 -5.36
CA GLY A 262 -5.83 13.00 -4.08
C GLY A 262 -4.68 12.20 -3.45
N VAL A 263 -3.86 11.52 -4.28
CA VAL A 263 -2.61 10.89 -3.81
C VAL A 263 -1.63 11.97 -3.37
N SER A 264 -1.12 11.83 -2.15
CA SER A 264 -0.21 12.78 -1.50
C SER A 264 1.27 12.46 -1.75
N CYS A 265 1.58 11.20 -2.05
CA CYS A 265 2.95 10.76 -2.26
C CYS A 265 3.07 9.70 -3.37
N PHE A 266 4.03 9.90 -4.27
CA PHE A 266 4.40 8.94 -5.30
C PHE A 266 5.68 8.23 -4.95
N LYS A 267 5.58 6.91 -4.82
CA LYS A 267 6.72 6.04 -4.52
C LYS A 267 7.19 5.29 -5.76
N ILE A 268 8.49 5.32 -5.98
CA ILE A 268 9.17 4.56 -7.04
C ILE A 268 9.87 3.32 -6.48
N GLU A 269 10.62 2.57 -7.28
CA GLU A 269 11.49 1.46 -6.85
C GLU A 269 12.96 1.91 -6.79
N GLY A 270 13.77 1.29 -5.94
CA GLY A 270 15.16 1.71 -5.83
C GLY A 270 16.06 0.96 -4.85
N ARG A 271 15.52 0.32 -3.80
CA ARG A 271 16.35 -0.32 -2.74
C ARG A 271 17.26 -1.44 -3.24
N LEU A 272 16.85 -2.12 -4.31
CA LEU A 272 17.62 -3.19 -4.97
C LEU A 272 18.10 -2.80 -6.37
N LYS A 273 18.02 -1.52 -6.74
CA LYS A 273 18.39 -1.02 -8.08
C LYS A 273 19.69 -0.21 -7.99
N GLY A 274 20.34 -0.02 -9.13
CA GLY A 274 21.54 0.84 -9.23
C GLY A 274 21.20 2.33 -9.09
N PRO A 275 22.16 3.18 -8.69
CA PRO A 275 21.94 4.62 -8.55
C PRO A 275 21.44 5.31 -9.83
N GLU A 276 21.80 4.81 -11.01
CA GLU A 276 21.41 5.33 -12.32
C GLU A 276 19.92 5.12 -12.57
N TYR A 277 19.40 3.95 -12.17
CA TYR A 277 17.97 3.67 -12.23
C TYR A 277 17.21 4.61 -11.27
N VAL A 278 17.73 4.80 -10.06
CA VAL A 278 17.13 5.70 -9.06
C VAL A 278 17.12 7.14 -9.56
N ALA A 279 18.23 7.64 -10.11
CA ALA A 279 18.32 8.97 -10.68
C ALA A 279 17.28 9.20 -11.79
N LEU A 280 17.27 8.34 -12.82
CA LEU A 280 16.38 8.47 -13.97
C LEU A 280 14.90 8.40 -13.59
N THR A 281 14.54 7.46 -12.70
CA THR A 281 13.14 7.28 -12.29
C THR A 281 12.66 8.39 -11.37
N THR A 282 13.54 8.91 -10.50
CA THR A 282 13.24 10.10 -9.68
C THR A 282 13.02 11.31 -10.58
N GLN A 283 13.97 11.60 -11.48
CA GLN A 283 13.90 12.75 -12.38
C GLN A 283 12.63 12.75 -13.22
N GLU A 284 12.27 11.61 -13.82
CA GLU A 284 11.07 11.50 -14.67
C GLU A 284 9.77 11.71 -13.89
N VAL A 285 9.68 11.16 -12.67
CA VAL A 285 8.49 11.35 -11.83
C VAL A 285 8.43 12.79 -11.31
N SER A 286 9.53 13.33 -10.78
CA SER A 286 9.60 14.70 -10.26
C SER A 286 9.31 15.74 -11.35
N GLY A 287 9.82 15.55 -12.57
CA GLY A 287 9.51 16.41 -13.72
C GLY A 287 8.02 16.40 -14.11
N ARG A 288 7.31 15.29 -13.86
CA ARG A 288 5.86 15.17 -14.10
C ARG A 288 5.00 15.63 -12.94
N VAL A 289 5.58 15.75 -11.76
CA VAL A 289 4.90 16.31 -10.59
C VAL A 289 4.93 17.83 -10.62
N GLY A 290 6.02 18.44 -11.13
CA GLY A 290 6.16 19.86 -11.53
C GLY A 290 5.84 20.93 -10.47
N GLU A 291 6.31 22.16 -10.70
CA GLU A 291 5.89 23.33 -9.90
C GLU A 291 4.61 23.93 -10.51
N PRO A 292 3.53 24.13 -9.74
CA PRO A 292 2.33 24.80 -10.23
C PRO A 292 2.63 26.28 -10.50
N LEU A 293 2.26 26.79 -11.69
CA LEU A 293 2.27 28.23 -11.96
C LEU A 293 1.15 28.87 -11.12
N THR A 294 1.53 29.64 -10.10
CA THR A 294 0.57 30.34 -9.23
C THR A 294 0.24 31.69 -9.82
N LEU A 295 -1.00 31.85 -10.29
CA LEU A 295 -1.54 33.13 -10.73
C LEU A 295 -2.42 33.71 -9.61
N THR A 296 -1.95 34.78 -8.98
CA THR A 296 -2.76 35.49 -7.97
C THR A 296 -3.57 36.58 -8.67
N LEU A 297 -4.89 36.56 -8.56
CA LEU A 297 -5.77 37.57 -9.13
C LEU A 297 -6.49 38.32 -7.99
N ARG A 298 -6.37 39.65 -7.97
CA ARG A 298 -7.05 40.50 -6.97
C ARG A 298 -8.11 41.34 -7.67
N ALA A 299 -9.38 41.05 -7.45
CA ALA A 299 -10.47 41.89 -7.94
C ALA A 299 -11.01 42.80 -6.82
N LEU A 300 -11.31 44.07 -7.16
CA LEU A 300 -11.91 45.04 -6.24
C LEU A 300 -13.44 44.95 -6.33
N ASP A 301 -14.13 44.99 -5.20
CA ASP A 301 -15.59 44.74 -5.14
C ASP A 301 -16.48 45.94 -5.51
N THR A 302 -15.92 47.14 -5.74
CA THR A 302 -16.70 48.35 -6.04
C THR A 302 -16.07 49.26 -7.10
N PRO A 303 -16.83 49.77 -8.08
CA PRO A 303 -16.35 50.78 -9.02
C PRO A 303 -16.09 52.11 -8.28
N GLY A 304 -14.86 52.62 -8.33
CA GLY A 304 -14.53 54.01 -7.93
C GLY A 304 -13.68 54.21 -6.66
N ALA A 305 -13.17 53.17 -6.01
CA ALA A 305 -12.27 53.34 -4.86
C ALA A 305 -10.84 53.72 -5.31
N SER A 306 -10.45 54.98 -5.08
CA SER A 306 -9.11 55.49 -5.37
C SER A 306 -8.12 55.19 -4.23
N SER A 307 -7.01 54.52 -4.56
CA SER A 307 -5.70 54.44 -3.87
C SER A 307 -5.63 53.89 -2.41
N PRO A 308 -4.65 53.04 -2.07
CA PRO A 308 -4.55 52.43 -0.75
C PRO A 308 -3.86 53.37 0.24
N SER A 309 -4.63 53.98 1.14
CA SER A 309 -4.07 54.67 2.32
C SER A 309 -4.98 54.50 3.55
N SER A 310 -5.08 53.27 4.06
CA SER A 310 -5.31 52.97 5.50
C SER A 310 -5.44 51.44 5.75
N PRO A 311 -5.10 50.92 6.95
CA PRO A 311 -4.89 49.49 7.19
C PRO A 311 -6.16 48.68 7.57
N SER A 312 -7.37 49.21 7.35
CA SER A 312 -8.63 48.57 7.80
C SER A 312 -9.62 48.27 6.66
N GLY A 313 -9.12 47.89 5.48
CA GLY A 313 -9.91 47.75 4.26
C GLY A 313 -10.74 46.46 4.15
N THR A 314 -12.02 46.52 4.54
CA THR A 314 -13.10 45.69 3.98
C THR A 314 -13.46 46.17 2.57
N GLY A 315 -13.08 45.42 1.54
CA GLY A 315 -13.47 45.73 0.15
C GLY A 315 -12.60 45.11 -0.96
N CYS A 316 -11.67 44.22 -0.63
CA CYS A 316 -10.86 43.51 -1.62
C CYS A 316 -10.99 42.01 -1.36
N THR A 317 -11.77 41.31 -2.20
CA THR A 317 -11.81 39.85 -2.20
C THR A 317 -10.68 39.36 -3.10
N ALA A 318 -9.52 39.04 -2.50
CA ALA A 318 -8.42 38.41 -3.22
C ALA A 318 -8.76 36.92 -3.47
N ALA A 319 -8.68 36.47 -4.72
CA ALA A 319 -8.92 35.08 -5.10
C ALA A 319 -7.75 34.59 -5.98
N SER A 320 -6.91 33.70 -5.43
CA SER A 320 -5.83 33.04 -6.17
C SER A 320 -6.39 31.87 -6.99
N ALA A 321 -5.98 31.74 -8.26
CA ALA A 321 -6.33 30.61 -9.10
C ALA A 321 -5.06 30.09 -9.80
N SER A 322 -4.63 28.88 -9.47
CA SER A 322 -3.42 28.27 -10.05
C SER A 322 -3.76 27.42 -11.28
N THR A 323 -2.80 27.26 -12.19
CA THR A 323 -2.97 26.41 -13.39
C THR A 323 -2.80 24.92 -13.03
N SER A 324 -3.39 24.02 -13.83
CA SER A 324 -3.30 22.55 -13.63
C SER A 324 -2.42 21.84 -14.66
N VAL A 325 -1.59 22.56 -15.43
CA VAL A 325 -0.75 21.99 -16.49
C VAL A 325 0.72 22.35 -16.28
N LEU A 326 1.57 21.32 -16.43
CA LEU A 326 3.02 21.39 -16.42
C LEU A 326 3.54 22.24 -17.58
N LEU A 327 4.35 23.25 -17.29
CA LEU A 327 4.93 24.14 -18.31
C LEU A 327 5.98 23.39 -19.14
N ALA A 328 5.98 23.66 -20.45
CA ALA A 328 7.01 23.18 -21.37
C ALA A 328 7.91 24.33 -21.84
N ALA A 329 9.16 24.00 -22.17
CA ALA A 329 10.11 24.95 -22.75
C ALA A 329 9.62 25.48 -24.11
N ALA A 330 9.65 26.80 -24.29
CA ALA A 330 9.16 27.50 -25.46
C ALA A 330 10.14 27.36 -26.64
N SER A 331 9.67 26.81 -27.75
CA SER A 331 10.50 26.58 -28.95
C SER A 331 10.51 27.73 -29.96
N LYS A 332 9.65 28.76 -29.82
CA LYS A 332 9.55 29.87 -30.81
C LYS A 332 9.28 31.27 -30.24
N ARG A 333 8.45 31.42 -29.19
CA ARG A 333 8.23 32.70 -28.48
C ARG A 333 7.98 32.44 -26.99
N PRO A 334 8.74 33.06 -26.07
CA PRO A 334 8.51 32.96 -24.64
C PRO A 334 7.26 33.76 -24.24
N LEU A 335 6.49 33.24 -23.28
CA LEU A 335 5.31 33.88 -22.72
C LEU A 335 5.71 35.15 -21.95
N THR A 336 5.02 36.27 -22.19
CA THR A 336 5.19 37.53 -21.45
C THR A 336 3.99 37.86 -20.57
N ALA A 337 4.19 38.61 -19.48
CA ALA A 337 3.10 39.06 -18.61
C ALA A 337 2.03 39.88 -19.36
N GLU A 338 2.43 40.62 -20.39
CA GLU A 338 1.54 41.43 -21.23
C GLU A 338 0.62 40.55 -22.12
N GLU A 339 1.12 39.43 -22.64
CA GLU A 339 0.32 38.46 -23.40
C GLU A 339 -0.68 37.70 -22.51
N VAL A 340 -0.29 37.38 -21.28
CA VAL A 340 -1.18 36.77 -20.27
C VAL A 340 -2.32 37.74 -19.94
N ALA A 341 -2.01 39.01 -19.65
CA ALA A 341 -3.02 40.03 -19.38
C ALA A 341 -3.99 40.24 -20.56
N LYS A 342 -3.47 40.28 -21.79
CA LYS A 342 -4.28 40.41 -23.01
C LYS A 342 -5.24 39.24 -23.22
N GLY A 343 -4.80 38.01 -22.91
CA GLY A 343 -5.63 36.81 -23.09
C GLY A 343 -6.68 36.59 -21.99
N LEU A 344 -6.49 37.16 -20.78
CA LEU A 344 -7.50 37.15 -19.72
C LEU A 344 -8.67 38.10 -20.02
N GLY A 345 -8.39 39.25 -20.67
CA GLY A 345 -9.38 40.23 -21.08
C GLY A 345 -9.92 41.10 -19.91
N PRO A 346 -10.57 42.24 -20.21
CA PRO A 346 -10.83 43.30 -19.23
C PRO A 346 -11.85 42.97 -18.14
N ASN A 347 -12.67 41.92 -18.29
CA ASN A 347 -13.65 41.49 -17.28
C ASN A 347 -13.57 39.97 -17.00
N LEU A 348 -12.41 39.34 -17.23
CA LEU A 348 -12.26 37.87 -17.20
C LEU A 348 -13.28 37.12 -18.09
N GLY A 349 -13.89 37.80 -19.06
CA GLY A 349 -14.92 37.23 -19.94
C GLY A 349 -16.30 37.06 -19.32
N ASP A 350 -16.57 37.58 -18.12
CA ASP A 350 -17.90 37.57 -17.48
C ASP A 350 -18.45 39.02 -17.36
N PRO A 351 -19.61 39.33 -17.97
CA PRO A 351 -20.17 40.69 -17.94
C PRO A 351 -20.72 41.11 -16.57
N THR A 352 -20.87 40.19 -15.62
CA THR A 352 -21.30 40.46 -14.24
C THR A 352 -20.14 40.85 -13.32
N LEU A 353 -18.91 40.76 -13.81
CA LEU A 353 -17.69 41.19 -13.14
C LEU A 353 -17.16 42.47 -13.80
N VAL A 354 -16.83 43.48 -12.99
CA VAL A 354 -16.20 44.72 -13.44
C VAL A 354 -14.79 44.74 -12.88
N VAL A 355 -13.77 44.61 -13.73
CA VAL A 355 -12.36 44.74 -13.31
C VAL A 355 -11.83 46.11 -13.74
N PRO A 356 -11.44 46.99 -12.80
CA PRO A 356 -10.94 48.32 -13.17
C PRO A 356 -9.58 48.24 -13.89
N PRO A 357 -9.17 49.29 -14.63
CA PRO A 357 -7.82 49.37 -15.21
C PRO A 357 -6.76 49.22 -14.10
N GLY A 358 -5.87 48.22 -14.24
CA GLY A 358 -4.88 47.88 -13.20
C GLY A 358 -5.41 46.98 -12.07
N GLY A 359 -6.68 46.57 -12.09
CA GLY A 359 -7.30 45.62 -11.14
C GLY A 359 -6.97 44.15 -11.41
N LEU A 360 -5.91 43.88 -12.18
CA LEU A 360 -5.43 42.55 -12.54
C LEU A 360 -3.92 42.58 -12.27
N ASP A 361 -3.56 42.30 -11.02
CA ASP A 361 -2.15 42.28 -10.61
C ASP A 361 -1.50 40.96 -11.03
N VAL A 362 -0.68 41.02 -12.07
CA VAL A 362 0.11 39.88 -12.59
C VAL A 362 1.59 40.01 -12.21
N SER A 363 1.96 40.94 -11.34
CA SER A 363 3.36 41.24 -10.99
C SER A 363 4.08 40.12 -10.22
N GLY A 364 3.34 39.15 -9.66
CA GLY A 364 3.88 37.94 -9.05
C GLY A 364 4.26 36.82 -10.02
N LEU A 365 4.13 37.04 -11.34
CA LEU A 365 4.59 36.11 -12.36
C LEU A 365 6.11 36.23 -12.56
N GLU A 366 6.89 35.47 -11.80
CA GLU A 366 8.27 35.17 -12.17
C GLU A 366 8.24 34.18 -13.34
N LEU A 367 8.11 34.72 -14.56
CA LEU A 367 8.30 33.94 -15.78
C LEU A 367 9.80 33.86 -16.04
N GLU A 368 10.43 32.76 -15.63
CA GLU A 368 11.76 32.43 -16.16
C GLU A 368 11.69 32.44 -17.69
N ALA A 369 12.72 33.02 -18.32
CA ALA A 369 12.74 33.22 -19.75
C ALA A 369 12.69 31.87 -20.49
N GLY A 370 11.55 31.54 -21.10
CA GLY A 370 11.42 30.37 -21.98
C GLY A 370 10.24 29.44 -21.74
N LEU A 371 9.11 29.89 -21.19
CA LEU A 371 7.94 29.03 -20.91
C LEU A 371 6.79 29.28 -21.90
N PHE A 372 5.98 28.25 -22.20
CA PHE A 372 4.78 28.32 -23.07
C PHE A 372 3.51 27.85 -22.34
N LEU A 373 2.42 28.61 -22.44
CA LEU A 373 1.10 28.27 -21.88
C LEU A 373 0.03 28.20 -23.00
N PRO A 374 -0.67 27.06 -23.18
CA PRO A 374 -1.73 26.95 -24.18
C PRO A 374 -2.91 27.90 -23.92
N ALA A 375 -3.51 28.45 -24.99
CA ALA A 375 -4.66 29.37 -24.88
C ALA A 375 -5.92 28.73 -24.26
N SER A 376 -6.03 27.40 -24.30
CA SER A 376 -7.08 26.64 -23.60
C SER A 376 -6.91 26.70 -22.08
N GLU A 377 -5.68 26.67 -21.60
CA GLU A 377 -5.35 26.75 -20.17
C GLU A 377 -5.58 28.16 -19.63
N LEU A 378 -5.22 29.19 -20.39
CA LEU A 378 -5.51 30.58 -20.02
C LEU A 378 -7.02 30.83 -19.86
N LYS A 379 -7.86 30.18 -20.68
CA LYS A 379 -9.32 30.21 -20.54
C LYS A 379 -9.82 29.42 -19.33
N ALA A 380 -9.17 28.31 -18.98
CA ALA A 380 -9.50 27.50 -17.82
C ALA A 380 -9.18 28.24 -16.51
N VAL A 381 -7.99 28.84 -16.41
CA VAL A 381 -7.57 29.69 -15.29
C VAL A 381 -8.52 30.87 -15.11
N ARG A 382 -8.85 31.55 -16.21
CA ARG A 382 -9.82 32.65 -16.21
C ARG A 382 -11.15 32.22 -15.62
N ARG A 383 -11.65 31.04 -16.00
CA ARG A 383 -12.90 30.48 -15.45
C ARG A 383 -12.77 30.12 -13.96
N ALA A 384 -11.66 29.51 -13.54
CA ALA A 384 -11.42 29.17 -12.13
C ALA A 384 -11.36 30.42 -11.24
N ALA A 385 -10.76 31.50 -11.73
CA ALA A 385 -10.74 32.79 -11.05
C ALA A 385 -12.15 33.39 -10.88
N VAL A 386 -12.99 33.31 -11.93
CA VAL A 386 -14.40 33.72 -11.87
C VAL A 386 -15.17 32.86 -10.85
N GLU A 387 -15.00 31.54 -10.87
CA GLU A 387 -15.65 30.64 -9.90
C GLU A 387 -15.20 30.92 -8.45
N ALA A 388 -13.91 31.20 -8.22
CA ALA A 388 -13.39 31.55 -6.89
C ALA A 388 -13.94 32.90 -6.38
N LEU A 389 -14.07 33.90 -7.25
CA LEU A 389 -14.69 35.19 -6.92
C LEU A 389 -16.18 35.04 -6.59
N LEU A 390 -16.90 34.19 -7.35
CA LEU A 390 -18.31 33.89 -7.08
C LEU A 390 -18.48 33.08 -5.78
N ALA A 391 -17.58 32.13 -5.50
CA ALA A 391 -17.59 31.34 -4.27
C ALA A 391 -17.27 32.18 -3.02
N ALA A 392 -16.31 33.10 -3.11
CA ALA A 392 -16.02 34.03 -2.02
C ALA A 392 -17.20 34.99 -1.75
N ARG A 393 -17.90 35.44 -2.81
CA ARG A 393 -19.18 36.16 -2.69
C ARG A 393 -20.27 35.33 -2.00
N ALA A 394 -20.38 34.04 -2.32
CA ALA A 394 -21.33 33.13 -1.68
C ALA A 394 -20.99 32.85 -0.21
N ALA A 395 -19.71 32.70 0.13
CA ALA A 395 -19.24 32.50 1.50
C ALA A 395 -19.47 33.73 2.39
N ALA A 396 -19.38 34.94 1.82
CA ALA A 396 -19.75 36.17 2.52
C ALA A 396 -21.24 36.23 2.87
N ALA A 397 -22.11 35.57 2.10
CA ALA A 397 -23.55 35.49 2.35
C ALA A 397 -23.96 34.43 3.40
N LEU A 398 -23.08 33.50 3.76
CA LEU A 398 -23.36 32.38 4.67
C LEU A 398 -23.02 32.64 6.15
N ARG A 399 -22.60 33.84 6.53
CA ARG A 399 -22.36 34.21 7.94
C ARG A 399 -23.64 34.63 8.68
N THR A 400 -24.60 33.72 8.79
CA THR A 400 -25.63 33.70 9.85
C THR A 400 -26.29 32.32 9.91
N ALA A 401 -25.78 31.42 10.77
CA ALA A 401 -26.54 30.39 11.50
C ALA A 401 -25.58 29.58 12.42
N HIS A 402 -25.92 29.47 13.71
CA HIS A 402 -25.14 28.80 14.77
C HIS A 402 -25.35 27.28 14.85
N GLY A 403 -24.28 26.56 15.21
CA GLY A 403 -24.14 25.74 16.45
C GLY A 403 -24.92 24.44 16.63
N MET A 404 -24.21 23.34 16.94
CA MET A 404 -24.64 22.25 17.86
C MET A 404 -23.44 21.33 18.25
N ALA A 405 -23.40 20.89 19.50
CA ALA A 405 -22.38 20.01 20.09
C ALA A 405 -22.89 18.54 20.23
N PRO A 406 -22.02 17.51 20.23
CA PRO A 406 -22.44 16.11 20.30
C PRO A 406 -22.77 15.64 21.72
N GLY A 407 -23.81 14.80 21.83
CA GLY A 407 -24.40 14.29 23.09
C GLY A 407 -23.89 12.91 23.56
N PRO A 408 -24.42 12.42 24.70
CA PRO A 408 -23.82 11.38 25.52
C PRO A 408 -24.36 9.98 25.18
N LEU A 409 -23.72 9.26 24.26
CA LEU A 409 -24.12 7.88 23.92
C LEU A 409 -23.04 6.80 24.19
N LEU A 410 -21.81 7.20 24.52
CA LEU A 410 -20.70 6.26 24.71
C LEU A 410 -20.64 5.61 26.12
N PRO A 411 -20.98 6.31 27.23
CA PRO A 411 -20.96 5.70 28.56
C PRO A 411 -22.07 4.66 28.82
N GLN A 412 -23.13 4.65 28.01
CA GLN A 412 -24.24 3.70 28.15
C GLN A 412 -24.02 2.39 27.37
N LEU A 413 -23.10 2.39 26.39
CA LEU A 413 -22.73 1.19 25.62
C LEU A 413 -21.66 0.34 26.31
N LEU A 414 -20.87 0.93 27.23
CA LEU A 414 -19.81 0.24 27.98
C LEU A 414 -20.32 -0.52 29.22
N ALA A 415 -21.56 -0.27 29.66
CA ALA A 415 -22.16 -0.93 30.82
C ALA A 415 -22.78 -2.32 30.51
N ALA A 416 -22.75 -2.79 29.26
CA ALA A 416 -23.32 -4.07 28.84
C ALA A 416 -22.28 -5.20 28.67
N ALA A 417 -21.01 -4.98 29.02
CA ALA A 417 -19.92 -5.93 28.81
C ALA A 417 -19.42 -6.59 30.12
N ALA A 418 -20.33 -6.90 31.05
CA ALA A 418 -20.03 -7.70 32.23
C ALA A 418 -21.00 -8.87 32.32
N ALA A 419 -20.63 -10.00 31.70
CA ALA A 419 -21.31 -11.27 31.84
C ALA A 419 -20.32 -12.34 32.34
N GLU A 420 -20.75 -13.13 33.30
CA GLU A 420 -19.99 -14.23 33.89
C GLU A 420 -19.63 -15.32 32.85
N PRO A 421 -18.52 -16.05 33.04
CA PRO A 421 -18.03 -17.01 32.05
C PRO A 421 -18.98 -18.21 31.89
N ALA A 422 -19.48 -18.38 30.67
CA ALA A 422 -20.27 -19.54 30.26
C ALA A 422 -19.43 -20.85 30.24
N PRO A 423 -20.07 -22.01 30.43
CA PRO A 423 -19.40 -23.31 30.31
C PRO A 423 -18.82 -23.52 28.89
N PRO A 424 -17.78 -24.34 28.73
CA PRO A 424 -17.15 -24.56 27.43
C PRO A 424 -18.16 -25.09 26.41
N GLN A 425 -18.28 -24.40 25.28
CA GLN A 425 -19.15 -24.76 24.17
C GLN A 425 -18.30 -25.23 22.98
N ALA A 426 -18.68 -26.37 22.39
CA ALA A 426 -18.11 -26.84 21.14
C ALA A 426 -18.96 -26.31 19.98
N LEU A 427 -18.35 -25.57 19.06
CA LEU A 427 -18.98 -25.10 17.84
C LEU A 427 -18.45 -25.92 16.65
N ALA A 428 -19.34 -26.66 15.98
CA ALA A 428 -19.02 -27.39 14.76
C ALA A 428 -19.44 -26.54 13.55
N LEU A 429 -18.48 -26.15 12.70
CA LEU A 429 -18.77 -25.51 11.42
C LEU A 429 -18.88 -26.60 10.36
N VAL A 430 -20.03 -26.70 9.72
CA VAL A 430 -20.35 -27.74 8.75
C VAL A 430 -20.64 -27.11 7.39
N ARG A 431 -19.85 -27.42 6.36
CA ARG A 431 -19.99 -26.82 5.01
C ARG A 431 -21.12 -27.40 4.15
N SER A 432 -21.71 -28.53 4.54
CA SER A 432 -22.78 -29.20 3.78
C SER A 432 -23.98 -29.55 4.68
N LEU A 433 -25.19 -29.26 4.19
CA LEU A 433 -26.45 -29.63 4.87
C LEU A 433 -26.54 -31.15 5.15
N ALA A 434 -25.93 -31.99 4.31
CA ALA A 434 -25.92 -33.44 4.51
C ALA A 434 -25.23 -33.86 5.82
N CYS A 435 -24.31 -33.02 6.33
CA CYS A 435 -23.56 -33.26 7.55
C CYS A 435 -24.26 -32.66 8.79
N THR A 436 -25.43 -32.02 8.64
CA THR A 436 -26.21 -31.45 9.77
C THR A 436 -27.14 -32.46 10.45
N GLY A 437 -27.56 -33.52 9.73
CA GLY A 437 -28.46 -34.55 10.23
C GLY A 437 -27.97 -35.30 11.48
N PRO A 438 -26.66 -35.63 11.61
CA PRO A 438 -26.11 -36.25 12.81
C PRO A 438 -25.82 -35.28 13.98
N VAL A 439 -25.82 -33.97 13.73
CA VAL A 439 -25.28 -32.94 14.66
C VAL A 439 -26.38 -32.26 15.50
N LEU A 440 -27.65 -32.31 15.07
CA LEU A 440 -28.75 -31.62 15.74
C LEU A 440 -29.69 -32.61 16.46
N PRO A 441 -29.78 -32.63 17.80
CA PRO A 441 -30.95 -33.22 18.47
C PRO A 441 -32.20 -32.39 18.12
N SER A 442 -33.36 -33.04 18.11
CA SER A 442 -34.65 -32.37 17.87
C SER A 442 -34.86 -31.24 18.89
N GLY A 443 -34.61 -29.99 18.48
CA GLY A 443 -34.77 -28.79 19.32
C GLY A 443 -33.63 -27.77 19.31
N ALA A 444 -32.52 -27.98 18.60
CA ALA A 444 -31.44 -26.99 18.53
C ALA A 444 -31.76 -25.79 17.60
N ALA A 445 -31.49 -24.57 18.05
CA ALA A 445 -31.74 -23.33 17.30
C ALA A 445 -30.78 -23.19 16.10
N ARG A 446 -31.34 -22.90 14.92
CA ARG A 446 -30.57 -22.57 13.70
C ARG A 446 -30.25 -21.08 13.69
N ALA A 447 -29.00 -20.73 13.38
CA ALA A 447 -28.62 -19.35 13.04
C ALA A 447 -29.08 -19.03 11.60
N PRO A 448 -29.39 -17.76 11.28
CA PRO A 448 -29.82 -17.37 9.94
C PRO A 448 -28.70 -17.59 8.91
N GLU A 449 -29.08 -18.09 7.74
CA GLU A 449 -28.20 -18.38 6.61
C GLU A 449 -27.60 -17.09 6.04
N ALA A 450 -26.28 -17.04 5.91
CA ALA A 450 -25.60 -16.13 5.01
C ALA A 450 -25.08 -16.96 3.84
N GLU A 451 -25.57 -16.68 2.64
CA GLU A 451 -25.10 -17.32 1.40
C GLU A 451 -23.60 -17.03 1.22
N ALA A 452 -22.78 -18.09 1.27
CA ALA A 452 -21.37 -18.03 0.94
C ALA A 452 -21.15 -18.78 -0.38
N GLU A 453 -20.80 -18.03 -1.43
CA GLU A 453 -20.35 -18.59 -2.70
C GLU A 453 -19.11 -19.48 -2.49
N ALA A 454 -19.18 -20.70 -3.02
CA ALA A 454 -18.12 -21.69 -2.98
C ALA A 454 -16.98 -21.32 -3.94
N GLY A 455 -15.96 -20.63 -3.43
CA GLY A 455 -14.67 -20.46 -4.11
C GLY A 455 -13.77 -21.67 -3.87
N GLY A 456 -13.70 -22.57 -4.85
CA GLY A 456 -12.73 -23.67 -4.88
C GLY A 456 -11.31 -23.15 -5.13
N GLY A 457 -10.50 -23.12 -4.07
CA GLY A 457 -9.07 -22.80 -4.15
C GLY A 457 -8.24 -23.96 -3.60
N GLY A 458 -7.70 -24.79 -4.50
CA GLY A 458 -6.71 -25.81 -4.16
C GLY A 458 -5.41 -25.15 -3.69
N GLY A 459 -5.23 -25.07 -2.37
CA GLY A 459 -3.98 -24.68 -1.72
C GLY A 459 -3.08 -25.90 -1.51
N ALA A 460 -1.78 -25.75 -1.79
CA ALA A 460 -0.76 -26.76 -1.56
C ALA A 460 -0.80 -27.27 -0.11
N GLY A 461 -0.80 -28.60 0.05
CA GLY A 461 -1.10 -29.30 1.30
C GLY A 461 -0.24 -28.89 2.49
N ALA A 462 -0.87 -28.21 3.45
CA ALA A 462 -0.52 -28.32 4.85
C ALA A 462 -1.38 -29.47 5.41
N GLY A 463 -0.76 -30.51 5.97
CA GLY A 463 -1.49 -31.59 6.62
C GLY A 463 -2.37 -31.05 7.75
N ALA A 464 -3.58 -31.59 7.91
CA ALA A 464 -4.43 -31.23 9.04
C ALA A 464 -3.73 -31.61 10.34
N GLY A 465 -3.57 -30.67 11.28
CA GLY A 465 -2.99 -30.91 12.59
C GLY A 465 -4.09 -31.22 13.63
N ALA A 466 -3.96 -32.33 14.35
CA ALA A 466 -4.82 -32.66 15.46
C ALA A 466 -4.33 -31.88 16.69
N GLY A 467 -4.91 -30.71 16.95
CA GLY A 467 -4.71 -29.97 18.22
C GLY A 467 -5.12 -30.76 19.48
N VAL A 468 -5.52 -32.03 19.33
CA VAL A 468 -6.01 -32.94 20.37
C VAL A 468 -5.06 -33.11 21.55
N PHE A 469 -3.74 -33.15 21.30
CA PHE A 469 -2.75 -33.31 22.35
C PHE A 469 -2.67 -32.09 23.28
N PHE A 470 -3.09 -30.92 22.79
CA PHE A 470 -3.01 -29.65 23.51
C PHE A 470 -4.33 -29.24 24.16
N LEU A 471 -5.43 -29.97 23.93
CA LEU A 471 -6.76 -29.61 24.44
C LEU A 471 -6.78 -29.39 25.96
N ARG A 472 -6.10 -30.24 26.73
CA ARG A 472 -6.06 -30.11 28.18
C ARG A 472 -5.27 -28.87 28.61
N ASP A 473 -4.19 -28.54 27.91
CA ASP A 473 -3.38 -27.37 28.23
C ASP A 473 -4.10 -26.08 27.81
N LEU A 474 -4.80 -26.07 26.68
CA LEU A 474 -5.70 -24.98 26.27
C LEU A 474 -6.82 -24.76 27.30
N LEU A 475 -7.45 -25.83 27.80
CA LEU A 475 -8.45 -25.73 28.86
C LEU A 475 -7.84 -25.20 30.17
N ARG A 476 -6.62 -25.61 30.55
CA ARG A 476 -5.94 -25.03 31.71
C ARG A 476 -5.60 -23.56 31.53
N ALA A 477 -5.23 -23.15 30.32
CA ALA A 477 -4.92 -21.77 29.95
C ALA A 477 -6.16 -20.86 29.83
N GLY A 478 -7.36 -21.37 30.10
CA GLY A 478 -8.58 -20.57 30.07
C GLY A 478 -9.35 -20.59 28.74
N VAL A 479 -8.87 -21.33 27.72
CA VAL A 479 -9.63 -21.50 26.46
C VAL A 479 -10.88 -22.33 26.76
N ARG A 480 -12.06 -21.81 26.43
CA ARG A 480 -13.35 -22.48 26.66
C ARG A 480 -14.12 -22.76 25.38
N THR A 481 -13.81 -22.03 24.32
CA THR A 481 -14.43 -22.21 23.01
C THR A 481 -13.47 -22.97 22.11
N LEU A 482 -13.88 -24.16 21.68
CA LEU A 482 -13.12 -24.98 20.75
C LEU A 482 -13.90 -25.05 19.44
N ARG A 483 -13.23 -24.72 18.33
CA ARG A 483 -13.77 -24.84 16.98
C ARG A 483 -13.22 -26.10 16.33
N LEU A 484 -14.12 -26.94 15.84
CA LEU A 484 -13.78 -28.09 15.00
C LEU A 484 -14.17 -27.73 13.57
N GLU A 485 -13.19 -27.70 12.67
CA GLU A 485 -13.42 -27.44 11.25
C GLU A 485 -13.69 -28.76 10.53
N LEU A 486 -14.86 -28.86 9.92
CA LEU A 486 -15.25 -29.98 9.09
C LEU A 486 -15.37 -29.46 7.64
N VAL A 487 -14.40 -29.81 6.80
CA VAL A 487 -14.30 -29.33 5.43
C VAL A 487 -14.95 -30.31 4.46
N ASP A 488 -14.41 -31.53 4.38
CA ASP A 488 -14.80 -32.56 3.40
C ASP A 488 -14.94 -33.96 4.05
N GLU A 489 -15.26 -34.03 5.35
CA GLU A 489 -15.46 -35.29 6.05
C GLU A 489 -16.75 -35.98 5.61
N ALA A 490 -16.67 -37.30 5.40
CA ALA A 490 -17.85 -38.08 5.08
C ALA A 490 -18.89 -38.01 6.23
N PRO A 491 -20.21 -37.96 5.94
CA PRO A 491 -21.25 -37.80 6.96
C PRO A 491 -21.16 -38.81 8.11
N GLN A 492 -20.78 -40.05 7.82
CA GLN A 492 -20.58 -41.11 8.81
C GLN A 492 -19.39 -40.87 9.77
N ALA A 493 -18.42 -40.03 9.39
CA ALA A 493 -17.25 -39.70 10.21
C ALA A 493 -17.49 -38.52 11.15
N VAL A 494 -18.48 -37.65 10.86
CA VAL A 494 -18.73 -36.41 11.59
C VAL A 494 -19.14 -36.66 13.05
N ALA A 495 -20.16 -37.49 13.30
CA ALA A 495 -20.62 -37.74 14.68
C ALA A 495 -19.55 -38.42 15.56
N PRO A 496 -18.86 -39.49 15.10
CA PRO A 496 -17.75 -40.08 15.85
C PRO A 496 -16.60 -39.11 16.12
N LEU A 497 -16.34 -38.16 15.21
CA LEU A 497 -15.31 -37.14 15.38
C LEU A 497 -15.69 -36.18 16.51
N LEU A 498 -16.91 -35.64 16.49
CA LEU A 498 -17.40 -34.74 17.54
C LEU A 498 -17.42 -35.43 18.91
N GLU A 499 -17.89 -36.67 18.97
CA GLU A 499 -17.88 -37.47 20.20
C GLU A 499 -16.46 -37.71 20.70
N GLY A 500 -15.55 -38.06 19.79
CA GLY A 500 -14.14 -38.27 20.10
C GLY A 500 -13.49 -37.04 20.76
N TYR A 501 -13.68 -35.86 20.19
CA TYR A 501 -13.16 -34.61 20.77
C TYR A 501 -13.84 -34.28 22.10
N ARG A 502 -15.16 -34.48 22.21
CA ARG A 502 -15.91 -34.29 23.45
C ARG A 502 -15.41 -35.22 24.56
N ASP A 503 -15.09 -36.47 24.25
CA ASP A 503 -14.55 -37.43 25.20
C ASP A 503 -13.15 -37.06 25.68
N VAL A 504 -12.30 -36.52 24.80
CA VAL A 504 -10.99 -36.00 25.21
C VAL A 504 -11.13 -34.80 26.15
N VAL A 505 -12.03 -33.86 25.82
CA VAL A 505 -12.34 -32.69 26.68
C VAL A 505 -12.87 -33.13 28.05
N LEU A 506 -13.73 -34.14 28.09
CA LEU A 506 -14.35 -34.65 29.32
C LEU A 506 -13.47 -35.68 30.04
N GLY A 507 -12.25 -35.94 29.54
CA GLY A 507 -11.31 -36.89 30.14
C GLY A 507 -11.72 -38.36 30.04
N ARG A 508 -12.70 -38.69 29.20
CA ARG A 508 -13.19 -40.06 28.94
C ARG A 508 -12.35 -40.82 27.92
N ARG A 509 -11.59 -40.10 27.07
CA ARG A 509 -10.71 -40.68 26.05
C ARG A 509 -9.33 -40.02 26.09
N GLY A 510 -8.27 -40.79 25.89
CA GLY A 510 -6.92 -40.26 25.75
C GLY A 510 -6.73 -39.52 24.41
N PRO A 511 -5.99 -38.40 24.36
CA PRO A 511 -5.76 -37.68 23.11
C PRO A 511 -5.06 -38.53 22.05
N GLY A 512 -4.14 -39.42 22.46
CA GLY A 512 -3.48 -40.37 21.55
C GLY A 512 -4.42 -41.41 20.96
N ASP A 513 -5.48 -41.80 21.67
CA ASP A 513 -6.49 -42.73 21.14
C ASP A 513 -7.37 -42.06 20.09
N LEU A 514 -7.69 -40.78 20.29
CA LEU A 514 -8.42 -40.00 19.28
C LEU A 514 -7.54 -39.76 18.06
N TRP A 515 -6.29 -39.34 18.25
CA TRP A 515 -5.36 -39.12 17.15
C TRP A 515 -5.16 -40.37 16.27
N ARG A 516 -4.93 -41.55 16.88
CA ARG A 516 -4.81 -42.81 16.13
C ARG A 516 -6.03 -43.12 15.28
N TRP A 517 -7.23 -42.84 15.80
CA TRP A 517 -8.47 -43.03 15.05
C TRP A 517 -8.62 -41.99 13.94
N LEU A 518 -8.32 -40.72 14.21
CA LEU A 518 -8.33 -39.65 13.21
C LEU A 518 -7.39 -39.97 12.03
N ALA A 519 -6.23 -40.58 12.30
CA ALA A 519 -5.29 -41.02 11.27
C ALA A 519 -5.84 -42.13 10.35
N THR A 520 -6.94 -42.79 10.72
CA THR A 520 -7.61 -43.81 9.88
C THR A 520 -8.71 -43.25 8.98
N LEU A 521 -9.08 -41.98 9.16
CA LEU A 521 -10.12 -41.35 8.34
C LEU A 521 -9.61 -41.07 6.93
N THR A 522 -10.47 -41.36 5.95
CA THR A 522 -10.25 -41.02 4.54
C THR A 522 -10.98 -39.73 4.19
N ASP A 523 -10.42 -38.94 3.28
CA ASP A 523 -11.09 -37.76 2.72
C ASP A 523 -12.21 -38.13 1.75
N ALA A 524 -12.90 -37.11 1.22
CA ALA A 524 -13.94 -37.27 0.20
C ALA A 524 -13.46 -37.93 -1.10
N ASN A 525 -12.15 -38.02 -1.34
CA ASN A 525 -11.54 -38.67 -2.50
C ASN A 525 -11.06 -40.11 -2.20
N GLY A 526 -11.29 -40.62 -0.98
CA GLY A 526 -10.87 -41.95 -0.56
C GLY A 526 -9.38 -42.07 -0.21
N ALA A 527 -8.64 -40.97 -0.16
CA ALA A 527 -7.24 -40.95 0.25
C ALA A 527 -7.14 -40.91 1.78
N ALA A 528 -6.21 -41.69 2.34
CA ALA A 528 -5.88 -41.62 3.77
C ALA A 528 -5.24 -40.26 4.04
N HIS A 529 -5.99 -39.34 4.64
CA HIS A 529 -5.56 -37.94 4.74
C HIS A 529 -4.62 -37.71 5.93
N GLY A 530 -4.52 -38.67 6.87
CA GLY A 530 -3.54 -38.71 7.97
C GLY A 530 -3.43 -37.40 8.76
N VAL A 531 -4.03 -37.33 9.96
CA VAL A 531 -3.92 -36.11 10.78
C VAL A 531 -2.55 -36.08 11.47
N ASP A 532 -1.76 -35.02 11.26
CA ASP A 532 -0.49 -34.81 11.97
C ASP A 532 -0.79 -34.51 13.45
N ALA A 533 0.12 -34.83 14.37
CA ALA A 533 -0.02 -34.45 15.77
C ALA A 533 -0.03 -32.93 15.96
N GLY A 534 0.52 -32.18 14.99
CA GLY A 534 0.68 -30.73 15.06
C GLY A 534 1.62 -30.32 16.20
N SER A 535 1.91 -29.02 16.29
CA SER A 535 2.72 -28.46 17.38
C SER A 535 2.23 -27.06 17.71
N LEU A 536 2.13 -26.73 19.00
CA LEU A 536 1.99 -25.35 19.47
C LEU A 536 3.34 -24.65 19.70
N GLN A 537 4.46 -25.34 19.42
CA GLN A 537 5.77 -24.68 19.49
C GLN A 537 5.89 -23.67 18.36
N PRO A 538 6.37 -22.44 18.64
CA PRO A 538 6.65 -21.47 17.59
C PRO A 538 7.61 -22.07 16.58
N ALA A 539 7.21 -22.11 15.31
CA ALA A 539 8.13 -22.45 14.24
C ALA A 539 9.18 -21.33 14.14
N ARG A 540 10.44 -21.66 14.41
CA ARG A 540 11.54 -20.69 14.28
C ARG A 540 11.87 -20.48 12.81
N GLU A 541 12.15 -19.22 12.44
CA GLU A 541 12.66 -18.90 11.11
C GLU A 541 13.97 -19.65 10.85
N ARG A 542 14.13 -20.22 9.65
CA ARG A 542 15.34 -20.97 9.31
C ARG A 542 16.55 -20.04 9.34
N ALA A 543 17.66 -20.52 9.88
CA ALA A 543 18.91 -19.79 9.83
C ALA A 543 19.35 -19.58 8.38
N ARG A 544 20.12 -18.52 8.13
CA ARG A 544 20.51 -18.12 6.76
C ARG A 544 21.26 -19.20 5.99
N GLY A 545 22.01 -20.06 6.68
CA GLY A 545 22.73 -21.20 6.11
C GLY A 545 21.84 -22.35 5.63
N ASP A 546 20.63 -22.48 6.18
CA ASP A 546 19.72 -23.62 5.92
C ASP A 546 18.68 -23.31 4.83
N MET A 547 18.74 -22.12 4.24
CA MET A 547 17.81 -21.65 3.21
C MET A 547 18.25 -22.06 1.80
N LYS A 548 17.28 -22.37 0.92
CA LYS A 548 17.58 -22.66 -0.50
C LYS A 548 18.13 -21.41 -1.24
N PRO A 549 18.89 -21.59 -2.32
CA PRO A 549 19.45 -20.48 -3.12
C PRO A 549 18.37 -19.56 -3.69
N THR A 550 18.68 -18.27 -3.80
CA THR A 550 17.79 -17.27 -4.43
C THR A 550 17.85 -17.34 -5.96
N ALA A 551 16.85 -16.74 -6.64
CA ALA A 551 16.87 -16.65 -8.10
C ALA A 551 18.12 -15.97 -8.67
N ALA A 552 18.60 -14.91 -8.00
CA ALA A 552 19.84 -14.24 -8.38
C ALA A 552 21.08 -15.13 -8.24
N ALA A 553 21.17 -15.89 -7.14
CA ALA A 553 22.27 -16.82 -6.90
C ALA A 553 22.30 -17.96 -7.93
N LEU A 554 21.14 -18.53 -8.27
CA LEU A 554 21.02 -19.55 -9.31
C LEU A 554 21.44 -19.02 -10.69
N LYS A 555 21.05 -17.78 -11.03
CA LYS A 555 21.42 -17.15 -12.30
C LYS A 555 22.94 -16.93 -12.41
N GLN A 556 23.59 -16.50 -11.33
CA GLN A 556 25.05 -16.37 -11.29
C GLN A 556 25.76 -17.72 -11.43
N GLN A 557 25.27 -18.77 -10.76
CA GLN A 557 25.82 -20.13 -10.91
C GLN A 557 25.69 -20.64 -12.35
N GLN A 558 24.55 -20.40 -13.01
CA GLN A 558 24.33 -20.78 -14.40
C GLN A 558 25.25 -20.00 -15.37
N GLN A 559 25.47 -18.70 -15.13
CA GLN A 559 26.39 -17.90 -15.93
C GLN A 559 27.84 -18.37 -15.79
N GLN A 560 28.30 -18.64 -14.56
CA GLN A 560 29.65 -19.17 -14.31
C GLN A 560 29.86 -20.58 -14.91
N GLN A 561 28.83 -21.42 -14.89
CA GLN A 561 28.88 -22.74 -15.55
C GLN A 561 28.89 -22.62 -17.08
N GLY A 562 28.16 -21.66 -17.65
CA GLY A 562 28.16 -21.35 -19.08
C GLY A 562 29.50 -20.79 -19.57
N GLU A 563 30.16 -19.95 -18.79
CA GLU A 563 31.50 -19.42 -19.08
C GLU A 563 32.57 -20.52 -19.02
N LYS A 564 32.56 -21.36 -17.99
CA LYS A 564 33.46 -22.54 -17.90
C LYS A 564 33.23 -23.54 -19.05
N GLY A 565 31.98 -23.73 -19.46
CA GLY A 565 31.65 -24.56 -20.63
C GLY A 565 32.16 -23.97 -21.95
N ARG A 566 32.13 -22.64 -22.10
CA ARG A 566 32.70 -21.93 -23.27
C ARG A 566 34.23 -21.93 -23.27
N GLU A 567 34.88 -21.79 -22.11
CA GLU A 567 36.33 -21.92 -21.99
C GLU A 567 36.81 -23.34 -22.29
N ALA A 568 36.09 -24.36 -21.81
CA ALA A 568 36.37 -25.76 -22.12
C ALA A 568 36.17 -26.07 -23.62
N ALA A 569 35.12 -25.54 -24.25
CA ALA A 569 34.88 -25.70 -25.69
C ALA A 569 35.87 -24.89 -26.55
N GLY A 570 36.36 -23.76 -26.06
CA GLY A 570 37.41 -22.95 -26.70
C GLY A 570 38.80 -23.60 -26.59
N SER A 571 39.08 -24.28 -25.48
CA SER A 571 40.32 -25.06 -25.29
C SER A 571 40.35 -26.36 -26.12
N ALA A 572 39.19 -26.95 -26.43
CA ALA A 572 39.09 -28.13 -27.29
C ALA A 572 39.17 -27.81 -28.80
N ARG A 573 39.19 -26.52 -29.18
CA ARG A 573 39.30 -26.02 -30.57
C ARG A 573 40.67 -25.39 -30.89
N ARG A 574 41.64 -25.47 -29.98
CA ARG A 574 43.03 -25.01 -30.21
C ARG A 574 43.99 -26.18 -30.34
#